data_AF-A0A6G5RHD4-F1
#
_entry.id   AF-A0A6G5RHD4-F1
#
_cell.length_a   1.000
_cell.length_b   1.000
_cell.length_c   1.000
_cell.angle_alpha   90.00
_cell.angle_beta   90.00
_cell.angle_gamma   90.00
#
_symmetry.space_group_name_H-M   'P 1'
#
loop_
_entity.id
_entity.type
_entity.pdbx_description
1 polymer ?
#
loop_
_entity_poly.entity_id
_entity_poly.type
_entity_poly.pdbx_seq_one_letter_code
_entity_poly.pdbx_strand_id
1 'polypeptide(L)'
;MTALRPERESDTSYGQQSYGVPGAFEEWPGGGAYGASPQPDPHASYEPVRDEPFLPPADEETVALRIPDPPPETGDSTAGSRASYAARQDGPAQGGRAARRKAAKGRHGRHGGASDIPPAAHTDSGAGSRSRAPLSRVEARRQARARKPGPAVVASRAIGEVFITTGVLMLLFVTYQLWWTNVRAHAQAGQEASSLQNDWASGKRNPGTFEPGQGFALLHIPKLDVVVPIAEGTNSKGVLDRGMVGHYAEGALKTAMPGDKTGNFGLAGHRNTHGEPFRYINRLTKGDPIVVETQDKYYVYKMASILPVTSPSNTSVLNPVPTGSGFTKPGRYITLTTCTPEFTSKYRMIVWGKMVEERPRSKGKPDALVS
;
A
#
# COMPACT_ATOMS: atom_id res chain seq x y z
N MET A 1 -10.21 -55.80 71.19
CA MET A 1 -11.06 -56.57 70.27
C MET A 1 -10.55 -56.35 68.85
N THR A 2 -10.56 -57.41 68.05
CA THR A 2 -9.90 -57.50 66.73
C THR A 2 -10.88 -57.19 65.59
N ALA A 3 -10.34 -56.94 64.39
CA ALA A 3 -10.94 -57.04 63.05
C ALA A 3 -11.31 -55.71 62.35
N LEU A 4 -11.11 -55.54 61.03
CA LEU A 4 -10.33 -56.33 60.03
C LEU A 4 -10.04 -55.43 58.79
N ARG A 5 -8.97 -55.74 58.05
CA ARG A 5 -8.63 -55.19 56.70
C ARG A 5 -9.17 -56.14 55.61
N PRO A 6 -9.43 -55.68 54.36
CA PRO A 6 -8.48 -55.91 53.24
C PRO A 6 -8.39 -54.68 52.29
N GLU A 7 -7.25 -54.22 51.76
CA GLU A 7 -6.25 -54.82 50.82
C GLU A 7 -6.59 -54.82 49.31
N ARG A 8 -5.89 -53.93 48.57
CA ARG A 8 -5.27 -54.06 47.23
C ARG A 8 -4.57 -52.72 46.92
N GLU A 9 -3.27 -52.55 46.63
CA GLU A 9 -2.32 -53.23 45.71
C GLU A 9 -2.79 -53.23 44.23
N SER A 10 -2.01 -52.92 43.19
CA SER A 10 -0.80 -52.09 42.97
C SER A 10 -0.74 -51.76 41.44
N ASP A 11 0.25 -51.15 40.76
CA ASP A 11 1.64 -50.73 41.08
C ASP A 11 2.15 -49.67 40.07
N THR A 12 3.19 -48.89 40.42
CA THR A 12 4.44 -48.67 39.63
C THR A 12 5.33 -47.57 40.24
N SER A 13 6.56 -47.94 40.60
CA SER A 13 7.62 -47.07 41.12
C SER A 13 8.83 -47.04 40.18
N TYR A 14 9.35 -45.85 39.88
CA TYR A 14 10.75 -45.55 39.50
C TYR A 14 10.88 -44.01 39.43
N GLY A 15 11.85 -43.32 40.01
CA GLY A 15 12.90 -43.71 40.96
C GLY A 15 13.79 -42.49 41.23
N GLN A 16 14.11 -42.19 42.50
CA GLN A 16 15.12 -41.17 42.83
C GLN A 16 16.51 -41.67 42.41
N GLN A 17 17.37 -40.76 41.93
CA GLN A 17 18.81 -40.87 42.18
C GLN A 17 19.52 -39.52 42.13
N SER A 18 20.48 -39.35 43.03
CA SER A 18 21.28 -38.13 43.25
C SER A 18 22.76 -38.49 43.22
N TYR A 19 23.47 -38.03 42.20
CA TYR A 19 24.93 -37.91 42.09
C TYR A 19 25.19 -36.79 41.06
N GLY A 20 26.23 -35.96 41.10
CA GLY A 20 27.33 -35.76 42.04
C GLY A 20 28.26 -34.67 41.47
N VAL A 21 28.98 -33.92 42.31
CA VAL A 21 29.89 -32.84 41.86
C VAL A 21 31.24 -33.43 41.44
N PRO A 22 31.78 -33.00 40.28
CA PRO A 22 33.04 -32.23 40.26
C PRO A 22 32.91 -30.98 39.35
N GLY A 23 33.71 -29.93 39.45
CA GLY A 23 34.97 -29.74 40.18
C GLY A 23 36.00 -29.08 39.24
N ALA A 24 36.67 -28.03 39.72
CA ALA A 24 37.75 -27.28 39.06
C ALA A 24 37.45 -26.57 37.72
N PHE A 25 37.49 -25.23 37.74
CA PHE A 25 38.04 -24.46 36.62
C PHE A 25 39.11 -23.54 37.21
N GLU A 26 40.36 -23.80 36.84
CA GLU A 26 41.55 -23.28 37.51
C GLU A 26 42.26 -22.27 36.60
N GLU A 27 42.76 -21.20 37.23
CA GLU A 27 43.79 -20.26 36.80
C GLU A 27 43.67 -19.41 35.50
N TRP A 28 43.80 -18.11 35.73
CA TRP A 28 44.33 -17.10 34.80
C TRP A 28 45.82 -17.37 34.46
N PRO A 29 46.36 -16.74 33.40
CA PRO A 29 47.26 -15.61 33.68
C PRO A 29 47.23 -14.44 32.68
N GLY A 30 47.52 -13.23 33.18
CA GLY A 30 47.84 -12.03 32.39
C GLY A 30 46.64 -11.16 32.02
N GLY A 31 46.49 -9.88 32.42
CA GLY A 31 47.41 -8.98 33.12
C GLY A 31 47.99 -7.92 32.19
N GLY A 32 47.41 -6.70 32.15
CA GLY A 32 47.96 -5.59 31.37
C GLY A 32 47.06 -4.35 31.20
N ALA A 33 47.48 -3.25 31.82
CA ALA A 33 47.31 -1.85 31.41
C ALA A 33 45.90 -1.26 31.09
N TYR A 34 45.39 -0.53 32.08
CA TYR A 34 44.86 0.85 31.96
C TYR A 34 45.16 1.60 30.64
N GLY A 35 44.12 2.11 29.96
CA GLY A 35 44.25 2.92 28.73
C GLY A 35 43.02 3.82 28.46
N ALA A 36 43.26 5.12 28.35
CA ALA A 36 42.33 6.26 28.28
C ALA A 36 41.07 6.17 27.38
N SER A 37 40.03 6.89 27.81
CA SER A 37 38.87 7.29 26.99
C SER A 37 39.26 8.23 25.84
N PRO A 38 38.67 8.12 24.63
CA PRO A 38 38.89 9.09 23.56
C PRO A 38 38.20 10.43 23.85
N GLN A 39 38.96 11.52 23.78
CA GLN A 39 38.48 12.90 23.89
C GLN A 39 38.29 13.46 22.46
N PRO A 40 37.18 14.15 22.14
CA PRO A 40 36.90 14.59 20.77
C PRO A 40 37.73 15.83 20.36
N ASP A 41 38.19 15.84 19.11
CA ASP A 41 39.00 16.93 18.53
C ASP A 41 38.24 18.28 18.44
N PRO A 42 38.86 19.41 18.85
CA PRO A 42 38.20 20.72 18.86
C PRO A 42 38.27 21.50 17.54
N HIS A 43 38.68 20.89 16.41
CA HIS A 43 38.97 21.59 15.15
C HIS A 43 38.28 21.02 13.89
N ALA A 44 37.06 20.49 14.03
CA ALA A 44 36.20 20.24 12.86
C ALA A 44 35.50 21.54 12.41
N SER A 45 35.99 22.15 11.33
CA SER A 45 35.41 23.36 10.73
C SER A 45 34.04 23.09 10.10
N TYR A 46 33.03 23.86 10.51
CA TYR A 46 31.71 23.86 9.88
C TYR A 46 31.75 24.56 8.51
N GLU A 47 31.30 23.88 7.45
CA GLU A 47 30.83 24.56 6.24
C GLU A 47 29.33 24.91 6.36
N PRO A 48 28.89 26.11 5.92
CA PRO A 48 27.49 26.48 5.92
C PRO A 48 26.73 25.81 4.77
N VAL A 49 25.72 25.00 5.10
CA VAL A 49 24.77 24.46 4.13
C VAL A 49 23.98 25.62 3.50
N ARG A 50 23.91 25.64 2.16
CA ARG A 50 23.16 26.65 1.40
C ARG A 50 21.67 26.28 1.40
N ASP A 51 20.80 27.27 1.64
CA ASP A 51 19.36 27.14 1.45
C ASP A 51 19.02 27.03 -0.06
N GLU A 52 18.76 25.81 -0.51
CA GLU A 52 18.12 25.54 -1.81
C GLU A 52 16.58 25.53 -1.62
N PRO A 53 15.81 26.38 -2.32
CA PRO A 53 14.36 26.39 -2.21
C PRO A 53 13.75 25.13 -2.86
N PHE A 54 12.97 24.38 -2.08
CA PHE A 54 12.31 23.15 -2.53
C PHE A 54 11.30 23.41 -3.65
N LEU A 55 11.57 22.89 -4.84
CA LEU A 55 10.61 22.77 -5.94
C LEU A 55 9.94 21.38 -5.88
N PRO A 56 8.60 21.30 -5.92
CA PRO A 56 7.91 20.01 -5.99
C PRO A 56 8.18 19.32 -7.34
N PRO A 57 8.24 17.97 -7.38
CA PRO A 57 8.35 17.24 -8.64
C PRO A 57 7.09 17.46 -9.48
N ALA A 58 7.29 17.69 -10.78
CA ALA A 58 6.19 17.94 -11.72
C ALA A 58 5.25 16.74 -11.83
N ASP A 59 3.95 17.05 -11.83
CA ASP A 59 2.84 16.12 -12.02
C ASP A 59 2.86 15.48 -13.42
N GLU A 60 3.15 14.18 -13.48
CA GLU A 60 3.19 13.38 -14.72
C GLU A 60 1.82 13.26 -15.43
N GLU A 61 0.74 13.75 -14.81
CA GLU A 61 -0.62 13.74 -15.34
C GLU A 61 -0.81 14.68 -16.56
N THR A 62 0.15 15.57 -16.83
CA THR A 62 0.07 16.56 -17.94
C THR A 62 0.90 16.21 -19.19
N VAL A 63 1.62 15.08 -19.22
CA VAL A 63 2.57 14.75 -20.31
C VAL A 63 1.86 14.27 -21.60
N ALA A 64 0.58 13.90 -21.53
CA ALA A 64 -0.16 13.28 -22.64
C ALA A 64 -0.66 14.24 -23.75
N LEU A 65 -0.56 15.56 -23.57
CA LEU A 65 -1.03 16.56 -24.55
C LEU A 65 -0.06 17.73 -24.72
N ARG A 66 1.02 17.53 -25.48
CA ARG A 66 1.75 18.63 -26.15
C ARG A 66 1.95 18.32 -27.62
N ILE A 67 1.28 19.10 -28.46
CA ILE A 67 1.63 19.24 -29.88
C ILE A 67 2.87 20.14 -29.92
N PRO A 68 3.95 19.78 -30.64
CA PRO A 68 5.12 20.65 -30.75
C PRO A 68 4.80 21.88 -31.63
N ASP A 69 5.10 23.07 -31.12
CA ASP A 69 5.04 24.31 -31.90
C ASP A 69 6.10 24.34 -33.01
N PRO A 70 5.82 25.00 -34.16
CA PRO A 70 6.81 25.16 -35.22
C PRO A 70 7.94 26.11 -34.81
N PRO A 71 9.19 25.87 -35.25
CA PRO A 71 10.33 26.71 -34.89
C PRO A 71 10.26 28.09 -35.57
N PRO A 72 10.70 29.17 -34.91
CA PRO A 72 10.77 30.50 -35.51
C PRO A 72 12.01 30.65 -36.40
N GLU A 73 11.86 31.41 -37.50
CA GLU A 73 13.00 31.89 -38.30
C GLU A 73 13.70 33.08 -37.63
N THR A 74 15.03 33.11 -37.65
CA THR A 74 15.81 34.34 -37.44
C THR A 74 17.00 34.38 -38.40
N GLY A 75 17.20 35.53 -39.05
CA GLY A 75 18.22 35.71 -40.07
C GLY A 75 19.63 35.98 -39.57
N ASP A 76 20.57 35.48 -40.36
CA ASP A 76 21.72 36.19 -40.96
C ASP A 76 22.96 36.62 -40.13
N SER A 77 24.13 36.22 -40.66
CA SER A 77 25.48 36.83 -40.63
C SER A 77 26.13 37.28 -39.30
N THR A 78 27.34 36.83 -38.92
CA THR A 78 28.61 37.03 -39.67
C THR A 78 29.80 36.13 -39.24
N ALA A 79 30.57 35.68 -40.24
CA ALA A 79 32.05 35.52 -40.35
C ALA A 79 32.95 34.96 -39.19
N GLY A 80 33.84 34.01 -39.54
CA GLY A 80 34.98 33.62 -38.68
C GLY A 80 35.79 32.38 -39.14
N SER A 81 36.60 32.50 -40.19
CA SER A 81 37.28 31.37 -40.87
C SER A 81 38.47 30.74 -40.14
N ARG A 82 38.68 29.41 -40.29
CA ARG A 82 40.00 28.82 -40.66
C ARG A 82 39.89 27.37 -41.17
N ALA A 83 40.88 26.95 -41.96
CA ALA A 83 40.86 25.73 -42.78
C ALA A 83 42.09 24.82 -42.54
N SER A 84 42.10 23.65 -43.21
CA SER A 84 43.14 22.59 -43.23
C SER A 84 43.06 21.62 -42.03
N TYR A 85 43.32 20.31 -42.14
CA TYR A 85 44.30 19.59 -43.00
C TYR A 85 43.82 18.21 -43.52
N ALA A 86 44.45 17.75 -44.61
CA ALA A 86 44.73 16.37 -45.10
C ALA A 86 43.62 15.27 -45.07
N ALA A 87 43.24 14.53 -46.11
CA ALA A 87 43.84 14.00 -47.37
C ALA A 87 44.28 12.52 -47.32
N ARG A 88 44.06 11.81 -48.46
CA ARG A 88 44.39 10.41 -48.87
C ARG A 88 43.29 9.36 -48.56
N GLN A 89 42.64 8.71 -49.54
CA GLN A 89 43.10 7.69 -50.54
C GLN A 89 43.16 6.28 -49.91
N ASP A 90 42.68 5.16 -50.52
CA ASP A 90 42.42 4.83 -51.94
C ASP A 90 41.18 3.93 -52.19
N GLY A 91 40.81 3.75 -53.47
CA GLY A 91 39.91 2.70 -53.98
C GLY A 91 40.67 1.40 -54.39
N PRO A 92 40.20 0.58 -55.36
CA PRO A 92 39.18 0.80 -56.39
C PRO A 92 38.14 -0.35 -56.55
N ALA A 93 37.39 -0.33 -57.67
CA ALA A 93 36.21 -1.16 -57.92
C ALA A 93 36.33 -2.16 -59.09
N GLN A 94 35.42 -3.15 -59.14
CA GLN A 94 34.91 -3.91 -60.30
C GLN A 94 33.50 -4.44 -59.89
N GLY A 95 32.42 -4.46 -60.67
CA GLY A 95 32.24 -4.32 -62.12
C GLY A 95 32.28 -5.68 -62.83
N GLY A 96 31.19 -6.31 -63.30
CA GLY A 96 29.76 -5.96 -63.32
C GLY A 96 28.95 -7.01 -64.15
N ARG A 97 27.74 -6.65 -64.61
CA ARG A 97 26.86 -7.40 -65.56
C ARG A 97 26.13 -8.67 -65.04
N ALA A 98 24.89 -8.52 -64.56
CA ALA A 98 23.78 -9.45 -64.84
C ALA A 98 22.42 -8.86 -64.40
N ALA A 99 21.83 -7.98 -65.22
CA ALA A 99 20.46 -7.53 -64.99
C ALA A 99 19.43 -8.56 -65.51
N ARG A 100 18.20 -8.49 -64.98
CA ARG A 100 16.97 -9.24 -65.34
C ARG A 100 16.86 -10.69 -64.86
N ARG A 101 15.98 -10.94 -63.88
CA ARG A 101 14.59 -11.39 -64.14
C ARG A 101 13.71 -11.43 -62.87
N LYS A 102 12.40 -11.23 -63.06
CA LYS A 102 11.27 -11.48 -62.13
C LYS A 102 11.14 -10.60 -60.87
N ALA A 103 10.62 -9.39 -61.07
CA ALA A 103 9.75 -8.74 -60.08
C ALA A 103 8.29 -8.90 -60.56
N ALA A 104 7.47 -9.72 -59.89
CA ALA A 104 6.02 -9.84 -60.13
C ALA A 104 5.28 -10.66 -59.06
N LYS A 105 5.03 -10.07 -57.87
CA LYS A 105 3.87 -10.36 -57.01
C LYS A 105 3.85 -9.40 -55.82
N GLY A 106 2.66 -8.90 -55.44
CA GLY A 106 2.49 -8.16 -54.19
C GLY A 106 1.93 -6.75 -54.28
N ARG A 107 0.88 -6.50 -55.08
CA ARG A 107 0.02 -5.33 -54.89
C ARG A 107 -1.44 -5.73 -55.06
N HIS A 108 -2.20 -5.68 -53.96
CA HIS A 108 -3.45 -4.93 -53.85
C HIS A 108 -4.08 -5.18 -52.48
N GLY A 109 -4.05 -4.14 -51.65
CA GLY A 109 -4.96 -3.98 -50.52
C GLY A 109 -5.70 -2.65 -50.68
N ARG A 110 -6.76 -2.49 -49.88
CA ARG A 110 -7.60 -1.28 -49.72
C ARG A 110 -8.68 -1.07 -50.79
N HIS A 111 -9.93 -1.31 -50.38
CA HIS A 111 -11.09 -0.53 -50.81
C HIS A 111 -11.92 -0.18 -49.58
N GLY A 112 -12.29 1.09 -49.49
CA GLY A 112 -13.24 1.66 -48.55
C GLY A 112 -13.48 3.09 -49.01
N GLY A 113 -14.75 3.52 -49.09
CA GLY A 113 -15.10 4.84 -49.61
C GLY A 113 -16.38 4.81 -50.45
N ALA A 114 -17.40 5.45 -49.87
CA ALA A 114 -18.68 5.94 -50.39
C ALA A 114 -19.01 5.87 -51.89
N SER A 115 -20.30 5.60 -52.14
CA SER A 115 -21.00 5.79 -53.42
C SER A 115 -21.68 7.17 -53.47
N ASP A 116 -21.40 7.95 -54.50
CA ASP A 116 -22.18 9.14 -54.89
C ASP A 116 -22.92 8.92 -56.22
N ILE A 117 -23.92 9.76 -56.46
CA ILE A 117 -25.02 9.56 -57.43
C ILE A 117 -24.62 9.97 -58.87
N PRO A 118 -25.00 9.20 -59.92
CA PRO A 118 -24.81 9.60 -61.32
C PRO A 118 -26.03 10.36 -61.90
N PRO A 119 -25.84 11.33 -62.82
CA PRO A 119 -26.90 11.84 -63.67
C PRO A 119 -27.14 10.93 -64.89
N ALA A 120 -28.35 11.02 -65.46
CA ALA A 120 -28.83 10.14 -66.51
C ALA A 120 -28.42 10.54 -67.93
N ALA A 121 -28.32 9.54 -68.82
CA ALA A 121 -28.59 9.68 -70.25
C ALA A 121 -29.05 8.32 -70.82
N HIS A 122 -29.94 8.34 -71.81
CA HIS A 122 -30.67 7.18 -72.30
C HIS A 122 -29.96 6.44 -73.43
N THR A 123 -30.08 5.11 -73.47
CA THR A 123 -30.39 4.37 -74.70
C THR A 123 -31.30 3.19 -74.39
N ASP A 124 -32.43 3.11 -75.08
CA ASP A 124 -33.35 1.99 -75.01
C ASP A 124 -32.72 0.68 -75.49
N SER A 125 -33.02 -0.41 -74.79
CA SER A 125 -32.85 -1.79 -75.27
C SER A 125 -33.63 -2.72 -74.34
N GLY A 126 -34.92 -2.92 -74.65
CA GLY A 126 -35.78 -3.79 -73.86
C GLY A 126 -35.38 -5.26 -73.98
N ALA A 127 -35.17 -5.94 -72.85
CA ALA A 127 -35.44 -7.37 -72.68
C ALA A 127 -35.26 -7.82 -71.23
N GLY A 128 -36.27 -8.52 -70.70
CA GLY A 128 -36.07 -9.47 -69.61
C GLY A 128 -36.18 -8.91 -68.20
N SER A 129 -37.40 -8.96 -67.66
CA SER A 129 -37.59 -9.35 -66.27
C SER A 129 -36.90 -10.69 -66.03
N ARG A 130 -35.63 -10.66 -65.58
CA ARG A 130 -34.95 -11.85 -65.06
C ARG A 130 -35.48 -12.08 -63.65
N SER A 131 -36.66 -12.67 -63.60
CA SER A 131 -37.14 -13.44 -62.45
C SER A 131 -35.96 -14.18 -61.85
N ARG A 132 -35.59 -13.81 -60.61
CA ARG A 132 -34.38 -14.28 -59.96
C ARG A 132 -34.59 -15.76 -59.67
N ALA A 133 -34.06 -16.61 -60.56
CA ALA A 133 -34.37 -18.03 -60.59
C ALA A 133 -34.27 -18.64 -59.18
N PRO A 134 -35.25 -19.46 -58.75
CA PRO A 134 -35.22 -20.06 -57.42
C PRO A 134 -33.95 -20.89 -57.31
N LEU A 135 -33.02 -20.44 -56.46
CA LEU A 135 -31.72 -21.09 -56.27
C LEU A 135 -31.96 -22.58 -56.03
N SER A 136 -31.22 -23.42 -56.77
CA SER A 136 -31.37 -24.86 -56.65
C SER A 136 -31.27 -25.27 -55.19
N ARG A 137 -32.07 -26.26 -54.77
CA ARG A 137 -32.02 -26.83 -53.41
C ARG A 137 -30.59 -27.25 -53.02
N VAL A 138 -29.75 -27.54 -54.01
CA VAL A 138 -28.32 -27.84 -53.88
C VAL A 138 -27.48 -26.57 -53.69
N GLU A 139 -27.71 -25.51 -54.45
CA GLU A 139 -26.99 -24.23 -54.35
C GLU A 139 -27.31 -23.48 -53.06
N ALA A 140 -28.58 -23.44 -52.65
CA ALA A 140 -29.01 -22.93 -51.35
C ALA A 140 -28.32 -23.71 -50.21
N ARG A 141 -28.22 -25.04 -50.31
CA ARG A 141 -27.46 -25.88 -49.37
C ARG A 141 -25.95 -25.62 -49.43
N ARG A 142 -25.38 -25.28 -50.59
CA ARG A 142 -23.94 -24.98 -50.77
C ARG A 142 -23.58 -23.62 -50.15
N GLN A 143 -24.40 -22.59 -50.37
CA GLN A 143 -24.25 -21.29 -49.71
C GLN A 143 -24.49 -21.39 -48.20
N ALA A 144 -25.45 -22.20 -47.73
CA ALA A 144 -25.64 -22.46 -46.30
C ALA A 144 -24.44 -23.18 -45.65
N ARG A 145 -23.70 -24.01 -46.40
CA ARG A 145 -22.42 -24.60 -45.93
C ARG A 145 -21.28 -23.58 -45.92
N ALA A 146 -21.20 -22.68 -46.91
CA ALA A 146 -20.18 -21.63 -46.99
C ALA A 146 -20.36 -20.52 -45.92
N ARG A 147 -21.56 -20.37 -45.35
CA ARG A 147 -21.85 -19.45 -44.23
C ARG A 147 -21.49 -20.00 -42.85
N LYS A 148 -21.02 -21.25 -42.74
CA LYS A 148 -20.56 -21.78 -41.45
C LYS A 148 -19.23 -21.11 -41.07
N PRO A 149 -19.10 -20.51 -39.86
CA PRO A 149 -17.82 -19.97 -39.42
C PRO A 149 -16.76 -21.07 -39.44
N GLY A 150 -15.59 -20.77 -40.01
CA GLY A 150 -14.50 -21.74 -40.09
C GLY A 150 -14.08 -22.23 -38.70
N PRO A 151 -13.54 -23.44 -38.55
CA PRO A 151 -13.19 -24.00 -37.24
C PRO A 151 -12.23 -23.10 -36.43
N ALA A 152 -11.33 -22.36 -37.10
CA ALA A 152 -10.48 -21.36 -36.47
C ALA A 152 -11.25 -20.17 -35.86
N VAL A 153 -12.38 -19.76 -36.43
CA VAL A 153 -13.26 -18.70 -35.90
C VAL A 153 -14.06 -19.20 -34.70
N VAL A 154 -14.42 -20.49 -34.67
CA VAL A 154 -15.07 -21.11 -33.51
C VAL A 154 -14.06 -21.28 -32.36
N ALA A 155 -12.85 -21.75 -32.65
CA ALA A 155 -11.78 -21.91 -31.68
C ALA A 155 -11.34 -20.57 -31.06
N SER A 156 -11.15 -19.51 -31.86
CA SER A 156 -10.77 -18.20 -31.34
C SER A 156 -11.87 -17.55 -30.48
N ARG A 157 -13.15 -17.81 -30.77
CA ARG A 157 -14.27 -17.41 -29.90
C ARG A 157 -14.24 -18.13 -28.56
N ALA A 158 -14.07 -19.45 -28.55
CA ALA A 158 -13.99 -20.23 -27.31
C ALA A 158 -12.79 -19.79 -26.44
N ILE A 159 -11.63 -19.54 -27.05
CA ILE A 159 -10.46 -18.99 -26.36
C ILE A 159 -10.78 -17.60 -25.79
N GLY A 160 -11.36 -16.70 -26.58
CA GLY A 160 -11.76 -15.37 -26.12
C GLY A 160 -12.75 -15.41 -24.95
N GLU A 161 -13.72 -16.30 -24.99
CA GLU A 161 -14.71 -16.51 -23.91
C GLU A 161 -14.05 -17.02 -22.62
N VAL A 162 -13.09 -17.94 -22.70
CA VAL A 162 -12.29 -18.39 -21.54
C VAL A 162 -11.44 -17.26 -20.95
N PHE A 163 -10.83 -16.42 -21.78
CA PHE A 163 -10.06 -15.25 -21.29
C PHE A 163 -10.98 -14.19 -20.66
N ILE A 164 -12.15 -13.90 -21.25
CA ILE A 164 -13.13 -12.96 -20.70
C ILE A 164 -13.68 -13.45 -19.36
N THR A 165 -14.11 -14.72 -19.29
CA THR A 165 -14.65 -15.30 -18.04
C THR A 165 -13.60 -15.35 -16.95
N THR A 166 -12.35 -15.72 -17.28
CA THR A 166 -11.22 -15.69 -16.34
C THR A 166 -10.93 -14.26 -15.85
N GLY A 167 -10.91 -13.27 -16.75
CA GLY A 167 -10.73 -11.86 -16.39
C GLY A 167 -11.83 -11.34 -15.45
N VAL A 168 -13.09 -11.65 -15.74
CA VAL A 168 -14.24 -11.31 -14.88
C VAL A 168 -14.14 -11.99 -13.51
N LEU A 169 -13.75 -13.27 -13.45
CA LEU A 169 -13.51 -13.98 -12.19
C LEU A 169 -12.39 -13.34 -11.36
N MET A 170 -11.28 -12.92 -11.98
CA MET A 170 -10.20 -12.23 -11.27
C MET A 170 -10.65 -10.85 -10.75
N LEU A 171 -11.40 -10.07 -11.52
CA LEU A 171 -11.96 -8.78 -11.08
C LEU A 171 -12.95 -8.95 -9.91
N LEU A 172 -13.83 -9.95 -9.98
CA LEU A 172 -14.73 -10.30 -8.88
C LEU A 172 -13.96 -10.76 -7.63
N PHE A 173 -12.89 -11.54 -7.80
CA PHE A 173 -12.06 -12.01 -6.69
C PHE A 173 -11.34 -10.85 -5.97
N VAL A 174 -10.73 -9.92 -6.71
CA VAL A 174 -10.09 -8.71 -6.12
C VAL A 174 -11.13 -7.86 -5.40
N THR A 175 -12.31 -7.65 -6.00
CA THR A 175 -13.42 -6.91 -5.38
C THR A 175 -13.89 -7.58 -4.08
N TYR A 176 -14.04 -8.91 -4.09
CA TYR A 176 -14.38 -9.70 -2.91
C TYR A 176 -13.31 -9.59 -1.82
N GLN A 177 -12.01 -9.65 -2.16
CA GLN A 177 -10.95 -9.50 -1.17
C GLN A 177 -10.99 -8.14 -0.46
N LEU A 178 -11.18 -7.03 -1.19
CA LEU A 178 -11.28 -5.70 -0.58
C LEU A 178 -12.54 -5.54 0.28
N TRP A 179 -13.70 -6.01 -0.20
CA TRP A 179 -14.96 -5.85 0.53
C TRP A 179 -15.11 -6.79 1.71
N TRP A 180 -14.87 -8.09 1.52
CA TRP A 180 -15.10 -9.12 2.54
C TRP A 180 -14.12 -9.02 3.72
N THR A 181 -12.86 -8.66 3.48
CA THR A 181 -11.90 -8.45 4.58
C THR A 181 -12.28 -7.26 5.44
N ASN A 182 -12.81 -6.18 4.85
CA ASN A 182 -13.34 -5.05 5.60
C ASN A 182 -14.55 -5.44 6.46
N VAL A 183 -15.53 -6.14 5.88
CA VAL A 183 -16.72 -6.62 6.63
C VAL A 183 -16.33 -7.52 7.79
N ARG A 184 -15.45 -8.51 7.56
CA ARG A 184 -14.97 -9.41 8.60
C ARG A 184 -14.22 -8.68 9.72
N ALA A 185 -13.36 -7.72 9.37
CA ALA A 185 -12.58 -6.97 10.32
C ALA A 185 -13.43 -6.00 11.16
N HIS A 186 -14.44 -5.35 10.59
CA HIS A 186 -15.42 -4.58 11.38
C HIS A 186 -16.19 -5.46 12.36
N ALA A 187 -16.56 -6.69 11.98
CA ALA A 187 -17.20 -7.63 12.90
C ALA A 187 -16.27 -8.06 14.05
N GLN A 188 -14.99 -8.32 13.76
CA GLN A 188 -13.99 -8.64 14.79
C GLN A 188 -13.70 -7.46 15.71
N ALA A 189 -13.43 -6.27 15.16
CA ALA A 189 -13.23 -5.04 15.92
C ALA A 189 -14.45 -4.67 16.78
N GLY A 190 -15.67 -4.89 16.28
CA GLY A 190 -16.92 -4.68 17.04
C GLY A 190 -17.11 -5.67 18.19
N GLN A 191 -16.71 -6.94 18.01
CA GLN A 191 -16.70 -7.94 19.07
C GLN A 191 -15.69 -7.59 20.16
N GLU A 192 -14.45 -7.24 19.79
CA GLU A 192 -13.41 -6.82 20.73
C GLU A 192 -13.81 -5.52 21.46
N ALA A 193 -14.36 -4.52 20.76
CA ALA A 193 -14.88 -3.30 21.38
C ALA A 193 -15.99 -3.59 22.41
N SER A 194 -16.91 -4.49 22.09
CA SER A 194 -17.98 -4.91 23.00
C SER A 194 -17.43 -5.68 24.19
N SER A 195 -16.44 -6.56 23.99
CA SER A 195 -15.77 -7.28 25.08
C SER A 195 -15.06 -6.33 26.04
N LEU A 196 -14.29 -5.37 25.52
CA LEU A 196 -13.61 -4.35 26.34
C LEU A 196 -14.60 -3.53 27.17
N GLN A 197 -15.69 -3.07 26.55
CA GLN A 197 -16.74 -2.32 27.26
C GLN A 197 -17.41 -3.17 28.35
N ASN A 198 -17.68 -4.45 28.09
CA ASN A 198 -18.25 -5.38 29.06
C ASN A 198 -17.28 -5.68 30.21
N ASP A 199 -15.99 -5.92 29.92
CA ASP A 199 -14.97 -6.15 30.94
C ASP A 199 -14.79 -4.90 31.83
N TRP A 200 -14.77 -3.70 31.24
CA TRP A 200 -14.73 -2.44 31.99
C TRP A 200 -15.98 -2.26 32.87
N ALA A 201 -17.17 -2.57 32.35
CA ALA A 201 -18.43 -2.50 33.11
C ALA A 201 -18.49 -3.56 34.24
N SER A 202 -17.87 -4.72 34.06
CA SER A 202 -17.79 -5.77 35.08
C SER A 202 -16.84 -5.45 36.24
N GLY A 203 -16.06 -4.36 36.13
CA GLY A 203 -15.08 -3.97 37.16
C GLY A 203 -13.83 -4.86 37.21
N LYS A 204 -13.66 -5.82 36.27
CA LYS A 204 -12.41 -6.56 36.10
C LYS A 204 -11.29 -5.60 35.73
N ARG A 205 -10.51 -5.20 36.72
CA ARG A 205 -9.38 -4.29 36.52
C ARG A 205 -8.18 -5.07 36.06
N ASN A 206 -7.55 -4.66 34.95
CA ASN A 206 -6.24 -5.17 34.56
C ASN A 206 -5.27 -4.01 34.28
N PRO A 207 -4.83 -3.28 35.33
CA PRO A 207 -3.94 -2.13 35.20
C PRO A 207 -2.49 -2.63 35.25
N GLY A 208 -1.94 -3.02 34.09
CA GLY A 208 -0.60 -3.57 34.00
C GLY A 208 -0.02 -3.44 32.60
N THR A 209 1.05 -4.20 32.34
CA THR A 209 1.53 -4.43 30.97
C THR A 209 0.47 -5.23 30.20
N PHE A 210 0.16 -4.80 28.98
CA PHE A 210 -0.75 -5.53 28.11
C PHE A 210 0.01 -6.61 27.33
N GLU A 211 -0.61 -7.77 27.14
CA GLU A 211 -0.02 -8.84 26.32
C GLU A 211 -0.09 -8.49 24.83
N PRO A 212 0.86 -8.93 23.99
CA PRO A 212 0.81 -8.68 22.55
C PRO A 212 -0.50 -9.19 21.92
N GLY A 213 -1.22 -8.30 21.25
CA GLY A 213 -2.55 -8.58 20.69
C GLY A 213 -3.73 -8.28 21.63
N GLN A 214 -3.49 -7.96 22.90
CA GLN A 214 -4.55 -7.65 23.86
C GLN A 214 -5.10 -6.24 23.61
N GLY A 215 -6.42 -6.14 23.42
CA GLY A 215 -7.13 -4.86 23.43
C GLY A 215 -7.07 -4.18 24.80
N PHE A 216 -6.88 -2.86 24.83
CA PHE A 216 -6.81 -2.09 26.09
C PHE A 216 -7.52 -0.74 26.07
N ALA A 217 -7.87 -0.23 24.89
CA ALA A 217 -8.54 1.06 24.72
C ALA A 217 -9.43 1.07 23.48
N LEU A 218 -10.26 2.11 23.35
CA LEU A 218 -10.98 2.46 22.12
C LEU A 218 -10.45 3.80 21.60
N LEU A 219 -10.12 3.84 20.31
CA LEU A 219 -9.81 5.07 19.60
C LEU A 219 -11.09 5.57 18.92
N HIS A 220 -11.43 6.84 19.17
CA HIS A 220 -12.52 7.55 18.53
C HIS A 220 -11.97 8.72 17.71
N ILE A 221 -12.38 8.83 16.45
CA ILE A 221 -12.09 9.99 15.59
C ILE A 221 -13.42 10.47 14.99
N PRO A 222 -14.17 11.34 15.71
CA PRO A 222 -15.55 11.70 15.36
C PRO A 222 -15.75 12.18 13.93
N LYS A 223 -14.86 13.05 13.43
CA LYS A 223 -14.94 13.59 12.05
C LYS A 223 -14.84 12.53 10.95
N LEU A 224 -14.33 11.34 11.28
CA LEU A 224 -14.15 10.23 10.34
C LEU A 224 -15.11 9.07 10.61
N ASP A 225 -16.03 9.22 11.57
CA ASP A 225 -16.92 8.16 12.08
C ASP A 225 -16.17 6.87 12.53
N VAL A 226 -14.92 7.01 12.96
CA VAL A 226 -14.07 5.89 13.40
C VAL A 226 -14.25 5.65 14.89
N VAL A 227 -14.66 4.42 15.24
CA VAL A 227 -14.55 3.84 16.58
C VAL A 227 -13.88 2.47 16.44
N VAL A 228 -12.70 2.29 17.02
CA VAL A 228 -11.87 1.09 16.79
C VAL A 228 -11.08 0.69 18.04
N PRO A 229 -10.95 -0.62 18.38
CA PRO A 229 -10.08 -1.04 19.47
C PRO A 229 -8.61 -0.73 19.21
N ILE A 230 -7.92 -0.31 20.26
CA ILE A 230 -6.46 -0.27 20.34
C ILE A 230 -6.00 -1.53 21.05
N ALA A 231 -5.09 -2.27 20.43
CA ALA A 231 -4.41 -3.40 21.04
C ALA A 231 -2.89 -3.18 21.13
N GLU A 232 -2.24 -3.90 22.05
CA GLU A 232 -0.80 -3.81 22.25
C GLU A 232 -0.03 -4.53 21.13
N GLY A 233 1.00 -3.87 20.59
CA GLY A 233 1.79 -4.38 19.47
C GLY A 233 1.22 -4.05 18.10
N THR A 234 2.06 -4.16 17.06
CA THR A 234 1.70 -3.80 15.66
C THR A 234 1.74 -5.00 14.71
N ASN A 235 1.60 -6.22 15.23
CA ASN A 235 1.59 -7.44 14.43
C ASN A 235 0.36 -7.50 13.49
N SER A 236 0.56 -7.82 12.21
CA SER A 236 -0.54 -7.89 11.24
C SER A 236 -1.63 -8.89 11.66
N LYS A 237 -1.28 -10.17 11.85
CA LYS A 237 -2.26 -11.24 12.13
C LYS A 237 -2.88 -11.16 13.53
N GLY A 238 -2.10 -10.66 14.49
CA GLY A 238 -2.51 -10.49 15.88
C GLY A 238 -3.43 -9.28 16.10
N VAL A 239 -3.16 -8.18 15.39
CA VAL A 239 -3.79 -6.87 15.65
C VAL A 239 -4.43 -6.27 14.39
N LEU A 240 -3.61 -5.87 13.41
CA LEU A 240 -4.06 -4.98 12.34
C LEU A 240 -5.10 -5.64 11.42
N ASP A 241 -4.87 -6.90 11.04
CA ASP A 241 -5.75 -7.68 10.15
C ASP A 241 -7.07 -8.09 10.83
N ARG A 242 -7.20 -7.87 12.15
CA ARG A 242 -8.46 -8.02 12.91
C ARG A 242 -9.30 -6.74 12.93
N GLY A 243 -8.85 -5.69 12.24
CA GLY A 243 -9.50 -4.38 12.23
C GLY A 243 -9.25 -3.52 13.45
N MET A 244 -8.25 -3.86 14.27
CA MET A 244 -7.79 -3.04 15.38
C MET A 244 -6.66 -2.10 14.96
N VAL A 245 -6.41 -1.05 15.73
CA VAL A 245 -5.17 -0.25 15.63
C VAL A 245 -4.16 -0.76 16.64
N GLY A 246 -2.89 -0.81 16.26
CA GLY A 246 -1.81 -1.35 17.10
C GLY A 246 -0.98 -0.27 17.75
N HIS A 247 -0.76 -0.36 19.06
CA HIS A 247 0.22 0.46 19.77
C HIS A 247 1.64 -0.05 19.49
N TYR A 248 2.58 0.85 19.21
CA TYR A 248 4.00 0.48 19.11
C TYR A 248 4.55 0.12 20.50
N ALA A 249 4.49 -1.16 20.85
CA ALA A 249 4.83 -1.68 22.18
C ALA A 249 6.21 -2.33 22.28
N GLU A 250 6.82 -2.66 21.14
CA GLU A 250 7.91 -3.65 21.04
C GLU A 250 9.27 -3.02 20.69
N GLY A 251 10.32 -3.48 21.36
CA GLY A 251 11.71 -3.16 21.05
C GLY A 251 12.03 -1.67 21.00
N ALA A 252 12.88 -1.27 20.04
CA ALA A 252 13.32 0.11 19.86
C ALA A 252 12.22 1.07 19.36
N LEU A 253 11.03 0.56 19.01
CA LEU A 253 9.88 1.37 18.59
C LEU A 253 8.89 1.62 19.71
N LYS A 254 9.12 1.09 20.92
CA LYS A 254 8.20 1.23 22.05
C LYS A 254 7.87 2.70 22.36
N THR A 255 6.59 3.05 22.27
CA THR A 255 6.06 4.39 22.55
C THR A 255 5.48 4.51 23.97
N ALA A 256 5.17 5.74 24.37
CA ALA A 256 4.60 6.05 25.69
C ALA A 256 3.09 5.82 25.70
N MET A 257 2.54 5.42 26.84
CA MET A 257 1.10 5.21 27.01
C MET A 257 0.35 6.54 27.14
N PRO A 258 -0.96 6.60 26.81
CA PRO A 258 -1.73 7.85 26.93
C PRO A 258 -1.80 8.37 28.38
N GLY A 259 -1.66 7.49 29.38
CA GLY A 259 -1.58 7.86 30.79
C GLY A 259 -0.27 8.53 31.23
N ASP A 260 0.79 8.42 30.42
CA ASP A 260 2.12 8.93 30.77
C ASP A 260 2.15 10.47 30.76
N LYS A 261 2.95 11.04 31.67
CA LYS A 261 3.00 12.50 31.89
C LYS A 261 3.69 13.24 30.75
N THR A 262 4.61 12.59 30.06
CA THR A 262 5.28 13.08 28.84
C THR A 262 5.60 11.93 27.91
N GLY A 263 5.55 12.17 26.61
CA GLY A 263 5.89 11.21 25.58
C GLY A 263 4.98 11.32 24.36
N ASN A 264 5.13 10.35 23.47
CA ASN A 264 4.37 10.20 22.25
C ASN A 264 3.72 8.81 22.25
N PHE A 265 2.42 8.72 22.05
CA PHE A 265 1.66 7.48 21.93
C PHE A 265 1.50 7.13 20.45
N GLY A 266 2.22 6.12 19.97
CA GLY A 266 2.25 5.74 18.57
C GLY A 266 1.22 4.66 18.25
N LEU A 267 0.40 4.89 17.23
CA LEU A 267 -0.59 3.93 16.72
C LEU A 267 -0.37 3.66 15.23
N ALA A 268 -0.42 2.39 14.84
CA ALA A 268 -0.46 1.94 13.45
C ALA A 268 -1.86 1.42 13.06
N GLY A 269 -2.30 1.68 11.84
CA GLY A 269 -3.60 1.21 11.35
C GLY A 269 -3.68 1.09 9.83
N HIS A 270 -4.49 0.14 9.34
CA HIS A 270 -4.66 -0.11 7.91
C HIS A 270 -5.34 1.07 7.18
N ARG A 271 -4.96 1.24 5.91
CA ARG A 271 -5.45 2.32 5.04
C ARG A 271 -6.62 1.92 4.14
N ASN A 272 -6.66 0.67 3.69
CA ASN A 272 -7.54 0.22 2.59
C ASN A 272 -8.10 -1.20 2.76
N THR A 273 -7.78 -1.87 3.87
CA THR A 273 -8.14 -3.26 4.14
C THR A 273 -8.45 -3.42 5.64
N HIS A 274 -9.07 -4.55 5.99
CA HIS A 274 -9.43 -4.91 7.35
C HIS A 274 -10.09 -3.76 8.15
N GLY A 275 -11.13 -3.17 7.58
CA GLY A 275 -11.93 -2.12 8.23
C GLY A 275 -11.32 -0.72 8.13
N GLU A 276 -10.11 -0.61 7.54
CA GLU A 276 -9.49 0.62 7.06
C GLU A 276 -9.56 1.84 8.00
N PRO A 277 -9.28 1.69 9.31
CA PRO A 277 -9.54 2.71 10.33
C PRO A 277 -8.80 4.03 10.08
N PHE A 278 -7.67 4.00 9.35
CA PHE A 278 -6.88 5.19 9.03
C PHE A 278 -7.00 5.65 7.57
N ARG A 279 -7.97 5.15 6.80
CA ARG A 279 -8.16 5.55 5.39
C ARG A 279 -8.21 7.06 5.17
N TYR A 280 -8.91 7.76 6.05
CA TYR A 280 -9.21 9.19 5.88
C TYR A 280 -8.53 10.11 6.89
N ILE A 281 -7.45 9.67 7.58
CA ILE A 281 -6.73 10.57 8.52
C ILE A 281 -6.10 11.79 7.83
N ASN A 282 -5.90 11.75 6.52
CA ASN A 282 -5.54 12.92 5.71
C ASN A 282 -6.63 14.00 5.61
N ARG A 283 -7.88 13.68 5.97
CA ARG A 283 -8.99 14.66 6.04
C ARG A 283 -9.07 15.36 7.40
N LEU A 284 -8.22 14.99 8.35
CA LEU A 284 -8.11 15.70 9.62
C LEU A 284 -7.45 17.05 9.43
N THR A 285 -8.03 18.06 10.07
CA THR A 285 -7.59 19.44 10.12
C THR A 285 -7.15 19.80 11.53
N LYS A 286 -6.31 20.84 11.64
CA LYS A 286 -5.80 21.31 12.93
C LYS A 286 -6.95 21.66 13.88
N GLY A 287 -6.96 21.01 15.06
CA GLY A 287 -7.99 21.18 16.08
C GLY A 287 -8.98 20.01 16.18
N ASP A 288 -9.06 19.13 15.17
CA ASP A 288 -9.99 18.00 15.17
C ASP A 288 -9.69 17.02 16.33
N PRO A 289 -10.73 16.51 17.03
CA PRO A 289 -10.54 15.62 18.16
C PRO A 289 -10.12 14.21 17.75
N ILE A 290 -9.18 13.65 18.51
CA ILE A 290 -8.77 12.25 18.50
C ILE A 290 -8.84 11.80 19.97
N VAL A 291 -9.78 10.93 20.32
CA VAL A 291 -10.05 10.57 21.72
C VAL A 291 -9.67 9.11 21.97
N VAL A 292 -8.85 8.88 22.99
CA VAL A 292 -8.52 7.53 23.49
C VAL A 292 -9.32 7.26 24.76
N GLU A 293 -10.24 6.31 24.70
CA GLU A 293 -11.05 5.84 25.82
C GLU A 293 -10.42 4.58 26.43
N THR A 294 -10.25 4.57 27.75
CA THR A 294 -9.81 3.38 28.52
C THR A 294 -10.83 3.04 29.62
N GLN A 295 -10.54 1.98 30.38
CA GLN A 295 -11.32 1.59 31.56
C GLN A 295 -11.57 2.76 32.54
N ASP A 296 -10.55 3.58 32.78
CA ASP A 296 -10.57 4.59 33.84
C ASP A 296 -10.73 6.03 33.33
N LYS A 297 -10.36 6.32 32.07
CA LYS A 297 -10.19 7.70 31.56
C LYS A 297 -10.47 7.86 30.07
N TYR A 298 -10.82 9.08 29.67
CA TYR A 298 -10.72 9.59 28.31
C TYR A 298 -9.51 10.53 28.19
N TYR A 299 -8.74 10.38 27.12
CA TYR A 299 -7.62 11.25 26.77
C TYR A 299 -7.95 11.93 25.44
N VAL A 300 -8.20 13.23 25.46
CA VAL A 300 -8.56 14.02 24.28
C VAL A 300 -7.31 14.66 23.71
N TYR A 301 -6.97 14.29 22.49
CA TYR A 301 -5.96 14.95 21.67
C TYR A 301 -6.64 15.81 20.61
N LYS A 302 -5.98 16.89 20.19
CA LYS A 302 -6.34 17.63 18.97
C LYS A 302 -5.27 17.45 17.91
N MET A 303 -5.68 17.20 16.68
CA MET A 303 -4.78 17.14 15.52
C MET A 303 -3.99 18.46 15.41
N ALA A 304 -2.69 18.35 15.17
CA ALA A 304 -1.77 19.48 15.15
C ALA A 304 -1.06 19.65 13.80
N SER A 305 -0.59 18.56 13.21
CA SER A 305 0.21 18.55 11.98
C SER A 305 0.14 17.19 11.27
N ILE A 306 0.54 17.16 9.99
CA ILE A 306 0.54 15.99 9.12
C ILE A 306 1.81 15.96 8.27
N LEU A 307 2.40 14.79 8.11
CA LEU A 307 3.42 14.49 7.11
C LEU A 307 2.79 13.52 6.09
N PRO A 308 2.37 14.00 4.91
CA PRO A 308 1.53 13.22 4.00
C PRO A 308 2.26 12.03 3.35
N VAL A 309 3.58 12.11 3.21
CA VAL A 309 4.43 11.07 2.63
C VAL A 309 5.78 11.04 3.35
N THR A 310 6.21 9.86 3.79
CA THR A 310 7.56 9.60 4.31
C THR A 310 8.00 8.16 4.04
N SER A 311 9.31 7.89 4.12
CA SER A 311 9.87 6.54 4.01
C SER A 311 9.31 5.63 5.11
N PRO A 312 8.98 4.34 4.83
CA PRO A 312 8.63 3.38 5.87
C PRO A 312 9.70 3.20 6.96
N SER A 313 10.97 3.49 6.65
CA SER A 313 12.08 3.42 7.59
C SER A 313 12.24 4.66 8.48
N ASN A 314 11.41 5.70 8.32
CA ASN A 314 11.46 6.89 9.15
C ASN A 314 10.78 6.66 10.51
N THR A 315 11.50 6.01 11.42
CA THR A 315 11.03 5.72 12.79
C THR A 315 11.03 6.94 13.70
N SER A 316 11.76 8.01 13.36
CA SER A 316 11.91 9.23 14.18
C SER A 316 10.59 9.99 14.41
N VAL A 317 9.57 9.69 13.60
CA VAL A 317 8.19 10.18 13.75
C VAL A 317 7.49 9.65 15.01
N LEU A 318 8.03 8.59 15.63
CA LEU A 318 7.56 7.98 16.88
C LEU A 318 8.34 8.45 18.11
N ASN A 319 9.38 9.27 17.95
CA ASN A 319 10.18 9.79 19.07
C ASN A 319 9.30 10.50 20.13
N PRO A 320 9.72 10.55 21.41
CA PRO A 320 8.97 11.22 22.48
C PRO A 320 8.65 12.70 22.21
N VAL A 321 9.52 13.38 21.46
CA VAL A 321 9.21 14.62 20.73
C VAL A 321 9.35 14.27 19.24
N PRO A 322 8.25 14.08 18.50
CA PRO A 322 8.33 13.43 17.18
C PRO A 322 8.92 14.35 16.11
N THR A 323 9.92 13.86 15.39
CA THR A 323 10.61 14.61 14.33
C THR A 323 9.66 14.95 13.19
N GLY A 324 9.72 16.19 12.69
CA GLY A 324 8.85 16.68 11.61
C GLY A 324 7.44 17.14 12.05
N SER A 325 7.04 16.88 13.30
CA SER A 325 5.72 17.30 13.82
C SER A 325 5.56 18.81 14.05
N GLY A 326 6.68 19.55 14.15
CA GLY A 326 6.72 20.94 14.61
C GLY A 326 6.72 21.11 16.14
N PHE A 327 6.68 20.03 16.92
CA PHE A 327 6.88 20.08 18.37
C PHE A 327 8.36 20.19 18.73
N THR A 328 8.70 21.09 19.66
CA THR A 328 10.09 21.41 20.04
C THR A 328 10.42 21.18 21.51
N LYS A 329 9.45 20.70 22.31
CA LYS A 329 9.58 20.48 23.76
C LYS A 329 8.89 19.18 24.16
N PRO A 330 9.25 18.56 25.30
CA PRO A 330 8.46 17.47 25.88
C PRO A 330 6.99 17.87 26.06
N GLY A 331 6.09 16.93 25.83
CA GLY A 331 4.64 17.11 25.91
C GLY A 331 3.94 15.76 25.91
N ARG A 332 2.62 15.76 25.66
CA ARG A 332 1.82 14.54 25.53
C ARG A 332 1.24 14.50 24.13
N TYR A 333 1.79 13.62 23.30
CA TYR A 333 1.51 13.53 21.88
C TYR A 333 0.86 12.20 21.50
N ILE A 334 0.17 12.19 20.38
CA ILE A 334 -0.29 10.97 19.70
C ILE A 334 0.20 11.02 18.26
N THR A 335 0.62 9.87 17.73
CA THR A 335 1.06 9.70 16.34
C THR A 335 0.23 8.60 15.70
N LEU A 336 -0.47 8.90 14.61
CA LEU A 336 -1.19 7.92 13.79
C LEU A 336 -0.37 7.64 12.53
N THR A 337 -0.02 6.37 12.28
CA THR A 337 0.77 5.94 11.12
C THR A 337 -0.04 5.00 10.24
N THR A 338 0.07 5.20 8.92
CA THR A 338 -0.64 4.36 7.94
C THR A 338 0.08 4.34 6.59
N CYS A 339 -0.35 3.47 5.68
CA CYS A 339 0.22 3.36 4.34
C CYS A 339 -0.24 4.52 3.41
N THR A 340 0.61 4.87 2.45
CA THR A 340 0.29 5.86 1.40
C THR A 340 1.14 5.62 0.14
N PRO A 341 0.68 5.99 -1.07
CA PRO A 341 -0.72 6.26 -1.47
C PRO A 341 -1.71 5.13 -1.13
N GLU A 342 -3.00 5.31 -1.45
CA GLU A 342 -3.99 4.25 -1.28
C GLU A 342 -3.64 3.00 -2.12
N PHE A 343 -4.02 1.83 -1.61
CA PHE A 343 -3.78 0.50 -2.21
C PHE A 343 -2.30 0.11 -2.40
N THR A 344 -1.36 0.84 -1.80
CA THR A 344 0.07 0.49 -1.80
C THR A 344 0.70 0.67 -0.41
N SER A 345 1.83 0.00 -0.17
CA SER A 345 2.63 0.10 1.05
C SER A 345 3.97 0.83 0.84
N LYS A 346 4.14 1.52 -0.30
CA LYS A 346 5.39 2.18 -0.72
C LYS A 346 5.91 3.21 0.29
N TYR A 347 5.02 4.04 0.83
CA TYR A 347 5.35 5.08 1.80
C TYR A 347 4.45 5.00 3.04
N ARG A 348 4.70 5.88 4.01
CA ARG A 348 3.83 6.11 5.17
C ARG A 348 3.30 7.54 5.20
N MET A 349 2.10 7.69 5.76
CA MET A 349 1.48 8.96 6.11
C MET A 349 1.41 9.01 7.64
N ILE A 350 1.73 10.18 8.20
CA ILE A 350 1.79 10.40 9.64
C ILE A 350 0.91 11.59 10.02
N VAL A 351 0.04 11.42 11.02
CA VAL A 351 -0.71 12.52 11.65
C VAL A 351 -0.29 12.63 13.11
N TRP A 352 0.00 13.84 13.58
CA TRP A 352 0.30 14.11 14.98
C TRP A 352 -0.82 14.90 15.65
N GLY A 353 -1.11 14.54 16.90
CA GLY A 353 -1.98 15.30 17.79
C GLY A 353 -1.30 15.62 19.12
N LYS A 354 -1.81 16.64 19.81
CA LYS A 354 -1.38 17.04 21.17
C LYS A 354 -2.54 16.92 22.14
N MET A 355 -2.29 16.37 23.33
CA MET A 355 -3.32 16.23 24.37
C MET A 355 -3.80 17.60 24.86
N VAL A 356 -5.11 17.72 25.08
CA VAL A 356 -5.78 18.90 25.62
C VAL A 356 -6.63 18.60 26.86
N GLU A 357 -7.12 17.37 27.04
CA GLU A 357 -7.89 16.95 28.23
C GLU A 357 -7.48 15.53 28.67
N GLU A 358 -7.36 15.32 29.98
CA GLU A 358 -7.37 13.99 30.62
C GLU A 358 -8.57 13.96 31.58
N ARG A 359 -9.56 13.13 31.28
CA ARG A 359 -10.87 13.13 31.94
C ARG A 359 -11.14 11.75 32.58
N PRO A 360 -11.36 11.65 33.91
CA PRO A 360 -11.85 10.42 34.52
C PRO A 360 -13.19 9.97 33.93
N ARG A 361 -13.35 8.67 33.67
CA ARG A 361 -14.58 8.09 33.09
C ARG A 361 -15.82 8.39 33.94
N SER A 362 -15.65 8.54 35.25
CA SER A 362 -16.69 8.96 36.20
C SER A 362 -17.26 10.37 35.95
N LYS A 363 -16.60 11.21 35.14
CA LYS A 363 -17.11 12.52 34.70
C LYS A 363 -17.91 12.44 33.39
N GLY A 364 -18.26 11.24 32.93
CA GLY A 364 -18.91 11.02 31.64
C GLY A 364 -18.00 11.24 30.43
N LYS A 365 -18.56 11.07 29.23
CA LYS A 365 -17.86 11.32 27.96
C LYS A 365 -17.41 12.80 27.86
N PRO A 366 -16.26 13.09 27.21
CA PRO A 366 -15.87 14.47 26.91
C PRO A 366 -16.74 15.05 25.80
N ASP A 367 -16.82 16.39 25.73
CA ASP A 367 -17.63 17.14 24.76
C ASP A 367 -17.39 16.68 23.31
N ALA A 368 -16.14 16.33 22.99
CA ALA A 368 -15.71 15.80 21.70
C ALA A 368 -16.41 14.50 21.25
N LEU A 369 -17.13 13.79 22.12
CA LEU A 369 -17.88 12.55 21.80
C LEU A 369 -19.40 12.71 21.94
N VAL A 370 -19.90 13.93 22.11
CA VAL A 370 -21.34 14.24 22.31
C VAL A 370 -21.83 15.47 21.51
N SER A 371 -20.96 16.07 20.70
CA SER A 371 -21.19 17.25 19.86
C SER A 371 -21.49 16.92 18.40
#